data_AF-A0A370G4H0-F1
#
_entry.id   AF-A0A370G4H0-F1
#
_cell.length_a   1.000
_cell.length_b   1.000
_cell.length_c   1.000
_cell.angle_alpha   90.00
_cell.angle_beta   90.00
_cell.angle_gamma   90.00
#
_symmetry.space_group_name_H-M   'P 1'
#
loop_
_entity.id
_entity.type
_entity.pdbx_description
1 polymer ?
#
loop_
_entity_poly.entity_id
_entity_poly.type
_entity_poly.pdbx_seq_one_letter_code
_entity_poly.pdbx_strand_id
1 'polypeptide(L)'
;MFDITMKKKNILIPLLLFVINLLFSAFLIEELIDASDPNYGVAGFFTPIIGLMSLIYIRKLEGENLIPLLRFFQICNWMFIIFPIAVFFDGILIMIG
;
A
#
# COMPACT_ATOMS: atom_id res chain seq x y z
N MET A 1 -41.87 -0.33 2.76
CA MET A 1 -40.97 0.80 2.44
C MET A 1 -39.59 0.38 2.89
N PHE A 2 -38.81 -0.26 2.01
CA PHE A 2 -37.45 -0.69 2.33
C PHE A 2 -36.54 0.52 2.15
N ASP A 3 -36.13 1.10 3.27
CA ASP A 3 -35.13 2.16 3.31
C ASP A 3 -33.78 1.55 2.96
N ILE A 4 -33.51 1.43 1.65
CA ILE A 4 -32.18 1.10 1.12
C ILE A 4 -31.36 2.37 1.32
N THR A 5 -30.85 2.51 2.54
CA THR A 5 -29.86 3.52 2.89
C THR A 5 -28.68 3.29 1.96
N MET A 6 -28.53 4.16 0.97
CA MET A 6 -27.43 4.17 0.02
C MET A 6 -26.11 4.17 0.80
N LYS A 7 -25.54 2.98 1.01
CA LYS A 7 -24.24 2.78 1.65
C LYS A 7 -23.20 3.40 0.70
N LYS A 8 -22.99 4.71 0.84
CA LYS A 8 -22.08 5.49 -0.02
C LYS A 8 -20.71 4.82 0.09
N LYS A 9 -20.30 4.08 -0.95
CA LYS A 9 -19.00 3.40 -1.00
C LYS A 9 -17.94 4.49 -0.87
N ASN A 10 -17.37 4.65 0.32
CA ASN A 10 -16.48 5.76 0.59
C ASN A 10 -15.07 5.43 0.07
N ILE A 11 -14.86 5.71 -1.23
CA ILE A 11 -13.57 5.51 -1.93
C ILE A 11 -12.46 6.42 -1.36
N LEU A 12 -12.82 7.44 -0.58
CA LEU A 12 -11.88 8.37 0.04
C LEU A 12 -10.85 7.66 0.92
N ILE A 13 -11.25 6.60 1.64
CA ILE A 13 -10.33 5.86 2.51
C ILE A 13 -9.28 5.09 1.70
N PRO A 14 -9.65 4.24 0.71
CA PRO A 14 -8.69 3.62 -0.20
C PRO A 14 -7.77 4.63 -0.89
N LEU A 15 -8.32 5.78 -1.30
CA LEU A 15 -7.55 6.84 -1.95
C LEU A 15 -6.53 7.48 -1.00
N LEU A 16 -6.95 7.80 0.23
CA LEU A 16 -6.06 8.38 1.24
C LEU A 16 -4.92 7.41 1.56
N LEU A 17 -5.23 6.13 1.80
CA LEU A 17 -4.23 5.10 2.08
C LEU A 17 -3.29 4.89 0.88
N PHE A 18 -3.81 4.97 -0.35
CA PHE A 18 -3.00 4.92 -1.56
C PHE A 18 -2.00 6.08 -1.63
N VAL A 19 -2.43 7.32 -1.36
CA VAL A 19 -1.55 8.50 -1.38
C VAL A 19 -0.46 8.38 -0.30
N ILE A 20 -0.81 7.95 0.90
CA ILE A 20 0.17 7.75 1.99
C ILE A 20 1.20 6.69 1.58
N ASN A 21 0.75 5.55 1.04
CA ASN A 21 1.65 4.51 0.56
C ASN A 21 2.56 4.98 -0.57
N LEU A 22 2.04 5.81 -1.48
CA LEU A 22 2.84 6.38 -2.56
C LEU A 22 3.96 7.26 -2.02
N LEU A 23 3.67 8.12 -1.04
CA LEU A 23 4.67 8.98 -0.41
C LEU A 23 5.75 8.16 0.32
N PHE A 24 5.35 7.17 1.11
CA PHE A 24 6.32 6.33 1.83
C PHE A 24 7.13 5.44 0.88
N SER A 25 6.52 4.96 -0.21
CA SER A 25 7.26 4.21 -1.25
C SER A 25 8.26 5.12 -1.96
N ALA A 26 7.91 6.40 -2.19
CA ALA A 26 8.84 7.35 -2.78
C ALA A 26 10.05 7.59 -1.86
N PHE A 27 9.86 7.73 -0.55
CA PHE A 27 10.96 7.82 0.41
C PHE A 27 11.84 6.56 0.39
N LEU A 28 11.24 5.38 0.37
CA LEU A 28 11.99 4.12 0.28
C LEU A 28 12.81 4.04 -1.02
N ILE A 29 12.25 4.50 -2.15
CA ILE A 29 12.97 4.52 -3.43
C ILE A 29 14.10 5.54 -3.41
N GLU A 30 13.87 6.73 -2.86
CA GLU A 30 14.89 7.77 -2.72
C GLU A 30 16.09 7.26 -1.92
N GLU A 31 15.83 6.58 -0.79
CA GLU A 31 16.88 5.98 0.04
C GLU A 31 17.59 4.81 -0.62
N LEU A 32 16.92 4.04 -1.49
CA LEU A 32 17.59 2.97 -2.25
C LEU A 32 18.51 3.53 -3.34
N ILE A 33 18.22 4.72 -3.86
CA ILE A 33 19.05 5.40 -4.86
C ILE A 33 20.21 6.14 -4.17
N ASP A 34 19.96 6.73 -3.00
CA ASP A 34 20.99 7.42 -2.23
C ASP A 34 21.89 6.40 -1.51
N ALA A 35 23.07 6.12 -2.08
CA ALA A 35 24.06 5.17 -1.57
C ALA A 35 24.75 5.59 -0.26
N SER A 36 24.10 6.44 0.54
CA SER A 36 24.46 6.81 1.90
C SER A 36 24.33 5.59 2.81
N ASP A 37 25.04 5.59 3.96
CA ASP A 37 24.88 4.54 4.98
C ASP A 37 23.40 4.25 5.22
N PRO A 38 23.00 2.97 5.36
CA PRO A 38 21.60 2.55 5.30
C PRO A 38 20.81 3.12 6.48
N ASN A 39 20.33 4.34 6.33
CA ASN A 39 19.29 4.92 7.15
C ASN A 39 17.98 4.57 6.48
N TYR A 40 17.66 3.27 6.46
CA TYR A 40 16.41 2.79 5.90
C TYR A 40 15.27 3.50 6.65
N GLY A 41 14.63 4.42 5.96
CA GLY A 41 13.53 5.22 6.42
C GLY A 41 12.49 4.30 6.97
N VAL A 42 12.35 4.37 8.29
CA VAL A 42 11.36 3.61 9.05
C VAL A 42 9.96 3.79 8.43
N ALA A 43 9.71 4.96 7.82
CA ALA A 43 8.52 5.29 7.05
C ALA A 43 8.22 4.30 5.91
N GLY A 44 9.23 3.94 5.09
CA GLY A 44 9.09 3.03 3.96
C GLY A 44 8.61 1.64 4.38
N PHE A 45 9.04 1.15 5.54
CA PHE A 45 8.62 -0.14 6.09
C PHE A 45 7.19 -0.17 6.62
N PHE A 46 6.51 0.97 6.77
CA PHE A 46 5.07 0.98 7.11
C PHE A 46 4.17 0.75 5.89
N THR A 47 4.70 0.85 4.66
CA THR A 47 3.90 0.67 3.44
C THR A 47 3.20 -0.69 3.32
N PRO A 48 3.78 -1.84 3.75
CA PRO A 48 3.05 -3.11 3.74
C PRO A 48 1.86 -3.10 4.71
N ILE A 49 2.01 -2.48 5.88
CA ILE A 49 0.94 -2.39 6.89
C ILE A 49 -0.22 -1.55 6.35
N ILE A 50 0.09 -0.40 5.75
CA ILE A 50 -0.91 0.51 5.18
C ILE A 50 -1.56 -0.12 3.94
N GLY A 51 -0.78 -0.80 3.09
CA GLY A 51 -1.27 -1.57 1.95
C GLY A 51 -2.26 -2.68 2.36
N LEU A 52 -1.93 -3.42 3.42
CA LEU A 52 -2.82 -4.45 3.99
C LEU A 52 -4.11 -3.85 4.54
N MET A 53 -4.03 -2.74 5.29
CA MET A 53 -5.23 -2.03 5.77
C MET A 53 -6.13 -1.59 4.62
N SER A 54 -5.53 -1.07 3.54
CA SER A 54 -6.25 -0.66 2.33
C SER A 54 -6.91 -1.84 1.62
N LEU A 55 -6.22 -2.98 1.48
CA LEU A 55 -6.80 -4.21 0.92
C LEU A 55 -7.98 -4.73 1.75
N ILE A 56 -7.86 -4.76 3.08
CA ILE A 56 -8.94 -5.18 3.98
C ILE A 56 -10.14 -4.24 3.82
N TYR A 57 -9.90 -2.93 3.71
CA TYR A 57 -10.96 -1.96 3.51
C TYR A 57 -11.64 -2.11 2.15
N ILE A 58 -10.88 -2.28 1.05
CA ILE A 58 -11.44 -2.49 -0.28
C ILE A 58 -12.27 -3.78 -0.29
N ARG A 59 -11.78 -4.90 0.27
CA ARG A 59 -12.55 -6.15 0.40
C ARG A 59 -13.87 -5.97 1.15
N LYS A 60 -13.90 -5.10 2.17
CA LYS A 60 -15.15 -4.77 2.89
C LYS A 60 -16.13 -3.92 2.06
N LEU A 61 -15.64 -3.23 1.02
CA LEU A 61 -16.45 -2.46 0.07
C LEU A 61 -16.95 -3.30 -1.12
N GLU A 62 -16.37 -4.48 -1.34
CA GLU A 62 -16.75 -5.42 -2.39
C GLU A 62 -18.11 -6.06 -2.08
N GLY A 63 -19.19 -5.41 -2.51
CA GLY A 63 -20.33 -6.15 -3.05
C GLY A 63 -20.04 -6.62 -4.48
N GLU A 64 -20.90 -7.47 -5.05
CA GLU A 64 -20.76 -8.27 -6.30
C GLU A 64 -20.12 -7.57 -7.53
N ASN A 65 -20.04 -6.24 -7.57
CA ASN A 65 -19.39 -5.48 -8.63
C ASN A 65 -18.30 -4.53 -8.09
N LEU A 66 -17.05 -4.93 -8.30
CA LEU A 66 -15.86 -4.08 -8.15
C LEU A 66 -15.81 -3.05 -9.26
N ILE A 67 -15.79 -1.77 -8.87
CA ILE A 67 -15.53 -0.67 -9.80
C ILE A 67 -14.06 -0.79 -10.26
N PRO A 68 -13.73 -0.56 -11.55
CA PRO A 68 -12.36 -0.65 -12.06
C PRO A 68 -11.31 0.10 -11.23
N LEU A 69 -11.68 1.25 -10.66
CA LEU A 69 -10.81 2.03 -9.78
C LEU A 69 -10.39 1.29 -8.50
N LEU A 70 -11.31 0.56 -7.87
CA LEU A 70 -10.99 -0.23 -6.67
C LEU A 70 -10.07 -1.41 -7.01
N ARG A 71 -10.24 -1.99 -8.20
CA ARG A 71 -9.35 -3.04 -8.71
C ARG A 71 -7.95 -2.50 -8.97
N PHE A 72 -7.84 -1.30 -9.53
CA PHE A 72 -6.57 -0.59 -9.66
C PHE A 72 -5.91 -0.38 -8.29
N PHE A 73 -6.65 0.14 -7.30
CA PHE A 73 -6.10 0.30 -5.95
C PHE A 73 -5.68 -1.02 -5.31
N GLN A 74 -6.38 -2.13 -5.54
CA GLN A 74 -5.93 -3.43 -5.05
C GLN A 74 -4.57 -3.84 -5.61
N ILE A 75 -4.39 -3.70 -6.93
CA ILE A 75 -3.12 -4.03 -7.59
C ILE A 75 -2.00 -3.15 -7.02
N CYS A 76 -2.23 -1.85 -6.87
CA CYS A 76 -1.25 -0.95 -6.27
C CYS A 76 -0.91 -1.30 -4.83
N ASN A 77 -1.90 -1.63 -3.99
CA ASN A 77 -1.65 -2.04 -2.61
C ASN A 77 -0.84 -3.33 -2.52
N TRP A 78 -1.03 -4.28 -3.46
CA TRP A 78 -0.17 -5.44 -3.55
C TRP A 78 1.29 -5.07 -3.84
N MET A 79 1.53 -4.11 -4.75
CA MET A 79 2.88 -3.61 -5.00
C MET A 79 3.48 -2.95 -3.75
N PHE A 80 2.70 -2.12 -3.05
CA PHE A 80 3.13 -1.47 -1.79
C PHE A 80 3.43 -2.45 -0.66
N ILE A 81 2.91 -3.67 -0.72
CA ILE A 81 3.25 -4.74 0.23
C ILE A 81 4.51 -5.48 -0.22
N ILE A 82 4.58 -5.88 -1.48
CA ILE A 82 5.64 -6.77 -1.97
C ILE A 82 6.97 -6.02 -2.08
N PHE A 83 6.97 -4.78 -2.59
CA PHE A 83 8.19 -4.02 -2.86
C PHE A 83 9.08 -3.81 -1.62
N PRO A 84 8.58 -3.29 -0.48
CA PRO A 84 9.39 -3.10 0.72
C PRO A 84 9.87 -4.41 1.34
N ILE A 85 9.04 -5.47 1.26
CA ILE A 85 9.43 -6.80 1.72
C ILE A 85 10.59 -7.34 0.87
N ALA A 86 10.54 -7.17 -0.45
CA ALA A 86 11.62 -7.58 -1.34
C ALA A 86 12.92 -6.82 -1.03
N VAL A 87 12.83 -5.50 -0.84
CA VAL A 87 13.95 -4.64 -0.45
C VAL A 87 14.58 -5.09 0.88
N PHE A 88 13.75 -5.44 1.87
CA PHE A 88 14.23 -5.95 3.16
C PHE A 88 15.06 -7.23 2.99
N PHE A 89 14.55 -8.19 2.20
CA PHE A 89 15.27 -9.44 1.95
C PHE A 89 16.56 -9.24 1.15
N ASP A 90 16.54 -8.34 0.17
CA ASP A 90 17.73 -7.99 -0.61
C ASP A 90 18.82 -7.39 0.27
N GLY A 91 18.46 -6.44 1.14
CA GLY A 91 19.38 -5.86 2.13
C GLY A 91 20.00 -6.92 3.05
N ILE A 92 19.19 -7.86 3.55
CA ILE A 92 19.71 -8.98 4.36
C ILE A 92 20.67 -9.86 3.57
N LEU A 93 20.34 -10.17 2.32
CA LEU A 93 21.16 -11.04 1.47
C LEU A 93 22.54 -10.41 1.21
N ILE A 94 22.59 -9.10 0.96
CA ILE A 94 23.84 -8.34 0.81
C ILE A 94 24.66 -8.33 2.11
N MET A 95 24.01 -8.27 3.28
CA MET A 95 24.73 -8.29 4.57
C MET A 95 25.32 -9.65 4.94
N ILE A 96 24.72 -10.75 4.46
CA ILE A 96 25.14 -12.12 4.81
C ILE A 96 26.13 -12.70 3.78
N GLY A 97 26.05 -12.29 2.51
CA GLY A 97 26.91 -12.75 1.42
C GLY A 97 28.26 -12.05 1.36
#